data_AF-A0A6G6SN41-F1
#
_entry.id   AF-A0A6G6SN41-F1
#
_cell.length_a   1.000
_cell.length_b   1.000
_cell.length_c   1.000
_cell.angle_alpha   90.00
_cell.angle_beta   90.00
_cell.angle_gamma   90.00
#
_symmetry.space_group_name_H-M   'P 1'
#
loop_
_entity.id
_entity.type
_entity.pdbx_description
1 polymer ?
#
loop_
_entity_poly.entity_id
_entity_poly.type
_entity_poly.pdbx_seq_one_letter_code
_entity_poly.pdbx_strand_id
1 'polypeptide(L)' 'MNQKNESEFDAVVKPLMKYLAENYHPHVKVVVDSTTAELVEVHNSISTDEFIKD' A
#
# COMPACT_ATOMS: atom_id res chain seq x y z
N MET A 1 20.01 8.88 -3.55
CA MET A 1 18.66 9.07 -3.00
C MET A 1 18.84 9.74 -1.65
N ASN A 2 18.42 11.01 -1.53
CA ASN A 2 18.71 11.84 -0.37
C ASN A 2 17.90 11.38 0.85
N GLN A 3 18.59 11.20 1.97
CA GLN A 3 18.13 10.81 3.32
C GLN A 3 17.02 11.70 3.92
N LYS A 4 16.53 12.72 3.20
CA LYS A 4 15.48 13.65 3.63
C LYS A 4 14.06 13.21 3.23
N ASN A 5 13.93 12.31 2.26
CA ASN A 5 12.61 11.94 1.69
C ASN A 5 11.86 10.89 2.53
N GLU A 6 12.55 10.12 3.35
CA GLU A 6 11.91 9.13 4.23
C GLU A 6 11.01 9.81 5.28
N SER A 7 11.35 11.02 5.74
CA SER A 7 10.55 11.69 6.78
C SER A 7 9.25 12.31 6.27
N GLU A 8 9.24 12.85 5.05
CA GLU A 8 8.04 13.46 4.46
C GLU A 8 7.06 12.39 3.99
N PHE A 9 7.57 11.30 3.40
CA PHE A 9 6.73 10.18 3.00
C PHE A 9 6.05 9.53 4.22
N ASP A 10 6.81 9.24 5.28
CA ASP A 10 6.29 8.70 6.53
C ASP A 10 5.20 9.58 7.15
N ALA A 11 5.37 10.90 7.10
CA ALA A 11 4.39 11.85 7.62
C ALA A 11 3.04 11.78 6.89
N VAL A 12 3.04 11.36 5.62
CA VAL A 12 1.83 11.18 4.81
C VAL A 12 1.26 9.76 4.98
N VAL A 13 2.10 8.72 4.91
CA VAL A 13 1.60 7.34 4.91
C VAL A 13 1.19 6.84 6.29
N LYS A 14 1.83 7.27 7.39
CA LYS A 14 1.46 6.81 8.74
C LYS A 14 0.04 7.21 9.14
N PRO A 15 -0.43 8.45 8.91
CA PRO A 15 -1.84 8.80 9.11
C PRO A 15 -2.80 7.94 8.26
N LEU A 16 -2.46 7.68 6.99
CA LEU A 16 -3.26 6.82 6.12
C LEU A 16 -3.34 5.38 6.66
N MET A 17 -2.21 4.81 7.10
CA MET A 17 -2.17 3.49 7.72
C MET A 17 -3.03 3.43 8.99
N LYS A 18 -2.96 4.46 9.84
CA LYS A 18 -3.78 4.56 11.05
C LYS A 18 -5.27 4.60 10.70
N TYR A 19 -5.66 5.45 9.74
CA TYR A 19 -7.04 5.52 9.25
C TYR A 19 -7.55 4.16 8.76
N LEU A 20 -6.73 3.42 7.99
CA LEU A 20 -7.09 2.08 7.55
C LEU A 20 -7.29 1.11 8.72
N ALA A 21 -6.39 1.10 9.69
CA ALA A 21 -6.47 0.22 10.85
C ALA A 21 -7.69 0.52 11.76
N GLU A 22 -8.12 1.77 11.84
CA GLU A 22 -9.24 2.19 12.69
C GLU A 22 -10.62 2.00 12.02
N ASN A 23 -10.69 2.04 10.68
CA ASN A 23 -11.96 2.12 9.94
C ASN A 23 -12.25 0.92 9.04
N TYR A 24 -11.25 0.09 8.73
CA TYR A 24 -11.39 -1.05 7.81
C TYR A 24 -10.82 -2.34 8.40
N HIS A 25 -11.20 -3.48 7.84
CA HIS A 25 -10.65 -4.77 8.24
C HIS A 25 -9.24 -4.97 7.65
N PRO A 26 -8.41 -5.88 8.22
CA PRO A 26 -6.97 -5.98 7.89
C PRO A 26 -6.62 -6.40 6.46
N HIS A 27 -7.61 -6.80 5.63
CA HIS A 27 -7.38 -7.27 4.26
C HIS A 27 -7.58 -6.20 3.20
N VAL A 28 -7.79 -4.95 3.63
CA VAL A 28 -7.93 -3.79 2.75
C VAL A 28 -6.59 -3.14 2.48
N LYS A 29 -6.39 -2.68 1.25
CA LYS A 29 -5.22 -1.94 0.77
C LYS A 29 -5.67 -0.63 0.13
N VAL A 30 -4.76 0.35 0.08
CA VAL A 30 -4.96 1.60 -0.67
C VAL A 30 -3.86 1.74 -1.72
N VAL A 31 -4.26 2.07 -2.96
CA VAL A 31 -3.36 2.40 -4.06
C VAL A 31 -3.59 3.86 -4.42
N VAL A 32 -2.52 4.67 -4.40
CA VAL A 32 -2.59 6.12 -4.63
C VAL A 32 -1.64 6.50 -5.76
N ASP A 33 -2.14 7.26 -6.72
CA ASP A 33 -1.33 7.96 -7.72
C ASP A 33 -1.51 9.48 -7.61
N SER A 34 -1.01 10.26 -8.58
CA SER A 34 -1.10 11.72 -8.54
C SER A 34 -2.51 12.30 -8.73
N THR A 35 -3.49 11.45 -9.05
CA THR A 35 -4.86 11.81 -9.42
C THR A 35 -5.95 10.96 -8.76
N THR A 36 -5.61 9.77 -8.27
CA THR A 36 -6.56 8.81 -7.71
C THR A 36 -6.08 8.23 -6.38
N ALA A 37 -7.04 7.78 -5.57
CA ALA A 37 -6.82 6.99 -4.37
C ALA A 37 -7.90 5.91 -4.30
N GLU A 38 -7.50 4.67 -4.52
CA GLU A 38 -8.40 3.52 -4.62
C GLU A 38 -8.29 2.63 -3.37
N LEU A 39 -9.43 2.18 -2.85
CA LEU A 39 -9.52 1.22 -1.76
C LEU A 39 -9.83 -0.17 -2.33
N VAL A 40 -8.96 -1.14 -2.07
CA VAL A 40 -9.01 -2.47 -2.70
C VAL A 40 -9.02 -3.55 -1.62
N GLU A 41 -9.91 -4.53 -1.76
CA GLU A 41 -9.94 -5.73 -0.92
C GLU A 41 -9.42 -6.93 -1.72
N VAL A 42 -8.46 -7.67 -1.15
CA VAL A 42 -7.92 -8.88 -1.78
C VAL A 42 -8.60 -10.11 -1.18
N HIS A 43 -9.41 -10.79 -1.98
CA HIS A 43 -10.07 -12.04 -1.56
C HIS A 43 -9.19 -13.28 -1.67
N ASN A 44 -8.27 -13.32 -2.65
CA ASN A 44 -7.36 -14.45 -2.82
C ASN A 44 -6.04 -13.98 -3.46
N SER A 45 -4.92 -14.60 -3.06
CA SER A 45 -3.59 -14.28 -3.57
C SER A 45 -2.73 -15.54 -3.60
N ILE A 46 -2.04 -15.77 -4.72
CA ILE A 46 -1.03 -16.83 -4.88
C ILE A 46 0.23 -16.19 -5.46
N SER A 47 1.39 -16.52 -4.89
CA SER A 47 2.69 -16.12 -5.42
C SER A 47 3.39 -17.36 -5.97
N THR A 48 3.88 -17.31 -7.21
CA THR A 48 4.60 -18.42 -7.84
C THR A 48 5.66 -17.90 -8.82
N ASP A 49 6.82 -18.55 -8.82
CA ASP A 49 7.90 -18.32 -9.78
C ASP A 49 7.90 -19.37 -10.91
N GLU A 50 6.97 -20.33 -10.88
CA GLU A 50 6.87 -21.47 -11.80
C GLU A 50 6.89 -21.08 -13.29
N PHE A 51 6.42 -19.87 -13.62
CA PHE A 51 6.26 -19.41 -14.99
C PHE A 51 7.29 -18.35 -15.42
N ILE A 52 8.26 -18.02 -14.56
CA ILE A 52 9.33 -17.09 -14.92
C ILE A 52 10.31 -17.85 -15.82
N LYS A 53 10.49 -17.36 -17.05
CA LYS A 53 11.49 -17.88 -18.00
C LYS A 53 12.83 -17.17 -17.76
N ASP A 54 13.93 -17.92 -17.88
CA ASP A 54 15.30 -17.40 -17.89
C ASP A 54 15.50 -16.26 -18.91
#